data_AF-A0A8J4WDG8-F1
#
_entry.id   AF-A0A8J4WDG8-F1
#
_cell.length_a   1.000
_cell.length_b   1.000
_cell.length_c   1.000
_cell.angle_alpha   90.00
_cell.angle_beta   90.00
_cell.angle_gamma   90.00
#
_symmetry.space_group_name_H-M   'P 1'
#
loop_
_entity.id
_entity.type
_entity.pdbx_description
1 polymer ?
#
loop_
_entity_poly.entity_id
_entity_poly.type
_entity_poly.pdbx_seq_one_letter_code
_entity_poly.pdbx_strand_id
1 'polypeptide(L)'
;MVLVPTTTVTSKVPAKRKPIPRRTLRPWERYVAMGRHRTIAKDLAFCFRQSHTRMNHQSMFLGVLRMYHPTLPRDPGTLMRTPRECPKRHIGPGSHVHFGLEKALLRHLSPPNTTHCTVAHIQLSIDGVSPFNASKTQLWPILGRIVFPFKTYPFIVGIYCVPSKPCRVAE
;
A
#
# COMPACT_ATOMS: atom_id res chain seq x y z
N MET A 1 3.26 38.68 64.52
CA MET A 1 3.85 37.36 64.19
C MET A 1 2.72 36.49 63.65
N VAL A 2 2.60 36.36 62.32
CA VAL A 2 1.48 35.66 61.66
C VAL A 2 1.98 34.32 61.15
N LEU A 3 1.33 33.23 61.56
CA LEU A 3 1.64 31.85 61.15
C LEU A 3 1.21 31.64 59.68
N VAL A 4 2.14 31.18 58.84
CA VAL A 4 1.84 30.72 57.47
C VAL A 4 1.68 29.19 57.49
N PRO A 5 0.59 28.61 56.98
CA PRO A 5 0.42 27.17 56.94
C PRO A 5 1.14 26.56 55.73
N THR A 6 2.05 25.62 55.99
CA THR A 6 2.73 24.81 54.97
C THR A 6 1.74 23.78 54.39
N THR A 7 1.45 23.87 53.09
CA THR A 7 0.59 22.90 52.40
C THR A 7 1.43 21.85 51.69
N THR A 8 1.39 20.60 52.16
CA THR A 8 2.10 19.47 51.55
C THR A 8 1.27 18.90 50.39
N VAL A 9 1.70 19.12 49.15
CA VAL A 9 1.06 18.53 47.95
C VAL A 9 1.56 17.10 47.76
N THR A 10 0.71 16.11 48.02
CA THR A 10 0.97 14.70 47.73
C THR A 10 0.63 14.40 46.26
N SER A 11 1.64 14.19 45.41
CA SER A 11 1.42 13.78 44.02
C SER A 11 0.94 12.33 43.98
N LYS A 12 -0.32 12.10 43.58
CA LYS A 12 -0.81 10.75 43.28
C LYS A 12 -0.18 10.27 41.97
N VAL A 13 0.69 9.27 42.04
CA VAL A 13 1.20 8.54 40.87
C VAL A 13 0.00 7.89 40.14
N PRO A 14 -0.20 8.14 38.84
CA PRO A 14 -1.35 7.55 38.14
C PRO A 14 -1.19 6.04 38.02
N ALA A 15 -2.24 5.32 38.40
CA ALA A 15 -2.32 3.87 38.33
C ALA A 15 -2.00 3.33 36.92
N LYS A 16 -1.16 2.30 36.84
CA LYS A 16 -0.79 1.60 35.59
C LYS A 16 -2.06 1.09 34.89
N ARG A 17 -2.38 1.63 33.72
CA ARG A 17 -3.50 1.17 32.87
C ARG A 17 -3.27 -0.28 32.48
N LYS A 18 -4.30 -1.13 32.64
CA LYS A 18 -4.28 -2.55 32.22
C LYS A 18 -3.96 -2.64 30.72
N PRO A 19 -3.15 -3.61 30.25
CA PRO A 19 -2.77 -3.72 28.85
C PRO A 19 -3.98 -4.07 27.97
N ILE A 20 -4.22 -3.26 26.94
CA ILE A 20 -5.30 -3.45 25.96
C ILE A 20 -5.00 -4.72 25.14
N PRO A 21 -5.98 -5.62 24.93
CA PRO A 21 -5.80 -6.80 24.08
C PRO A 21 -5.33 -6.40 22.67
N ARG A 22 -4.23 -6.98 22.18
CA ARG A 22 -3.60 -6.58 20.89
C ARG A 22 -4.54 -6.67 19.69
N ARG A 23 -5.64 -7.44 19.79
CA ARG A 23 -6.66 -7.59 18.74
C ARG A 23 -7.50 -6.32 18.52
N THR A 24 -7.67 -5.45 19.51
CA THR A 24 -8.47 -4.21 19.36
C THR A 24 -7.66 -2.99 18.92
N LEU A 25 -6.34 -3.11 18.86
CA LEU A 25 -5.47 -2.00 18.45
C LEU A 25 -5.60 -1.71 16.95
N ARG A 26 -5.64 -0.42 16.60
CA ARG A 26 -5.55 0.06 15.21
C ARG A 26 -4.19 -0.30 14.60
N PRO A 27 -4.07 -0.35 13.26
CA PRO A 27 -2.81 -0.71 12.60
C PRO A 27 -1.59 0.06 13.09
N TRP A 28 -1.72 1.36 13.33
CA TRP A 28 -0.63 2.20 13.84
C TRP A 28 -0.32 1.95 15.33
N GLU A 29 -1.32 1.64 16.16
CA GLU A 29 -1.12 1.32 17.57
C GLU A 29 -0.37 -0.01 17.74
N ARG A 30 -0.72 -1.00 16.91
CA ARG A 30 0.05 -2.25 16.80
C ARG A 30 1.47 -1.99 16.33
N TYR A 31 1.62 -1.12 15.35
CA TYR A 31 2.93 -0.74 14.83
C TYR A 31 3.80 -0.12 15.93
N VAL A 32 3.29 0.83 16.73
CA VAL A 32 4.03 1.45 17.84
C VAL A 32 4.36 0.44 18.94
N ALA A 33 3.41 -0.43 19.29
CA ALA A 33 3.57 -1.43 20.36
C ALA A 33 4.69 -2.48 20.12
N MET A 34 5.21 -2.61 18.91
CA MET A 34 6.26 -3.59 18.58
C MET A 34 7.68 -3.25 19.10
N GLY A 35 7.90 -2.11 19.77
CA GLY A 35 9.09 -1.89 20.61
C GLY A 35 10.46 -2.07 19.94
N ARG A 36 10.58 -1.87 18.62
CA ARG A 36 11.85 -2.00 17.89
C ARG A 36 12.53 -0.64 17.74
N HIS A 37 13.86 -0.61 17.89
CA HIS A 37 14.70 0.53 17.52
C HIS A 37 14.48 0.86 16.04
N ARG A 38 13.79 1.96 15.76
CA ARG A 38 13.34 2.37 14.43
C ARG A 38 13.83 3.78 14.13
N THR A 39 14.19 4.00 12.87
CA THR A 39 14.50 5.33 12.38
C THR A 39 13.21 6.03 11.97
N ILE A 40 13.16 7.35 12.10
CA ILE A 40 12.02 8.16 11.64
C ILE A 40 11.66 7.88 10.17
N ALA A 41 12.65 7.57 9.32
CA ALA A 41 12.42 7.18 7.94
C ALA A 41 11.55 5.93 7.81
N LYS A 42 11.75 4.91 8.66
CA LYS A 42 10.94 3.68 8.65
C LYS A 42 9.51 3.93 9.12
N ASP A 43 9.34 4.78 10.12
CA ASP A 43 8.03 5.14 10.65
C ASP A 43 7.23 5.95 9.64
N LEU A 44 7.85 6.92 8.99
CA LEU A 44 7.23 7.68 7.91
C LEU A 44 6.89 6.80 6.71
N ALA A 45 7.77 5.89 6.31
CA ALA A 45 7.50 4.94 5.23
C ALA A 45 6.29 4.04 5.54
N PHE A 46 6.13 3.63 6.81
CA PHE A 46 4.95 2.90 7.25
C PHE A 46 3.69 3.77 7.18
N CYS A 47 3.73 4.98 7.74
CA CYS A 47 2.60 5.90 7.75
C CYS A 47 2.13 6.28 6.34
N PHE A 48 3.05 6.55 5.41
CA PHE A 48 2.71 6.88 4.02
C PHE A 48 2.05 5.72 3.29
N ARG A 49 2.51 4.49 3.55
CA ARG A 49 1.92 3.27 2.97
C ARG A 49 0.49 3.02 3.46
N GLN A 50 0.18 3.42 4.68
CA GLN A 50 -1.13 3.18 5.31
C GLN A 50 -2.13 4.33 5.11
N SER A 51 -1.66 5.56 4.96
CA SER A 51 -2.51 6.76 5.02
C SER A 51 -3.27 7.08 3.73
N HIS A 52 -3.14 6.29 2.66
CA HIS A 52 -3.74 6.56 1.34
C HIS A 52 -3.58 8.03 0.87
N THR A 53 -2.49 8.68 1.29
CA THR A 53 -2.19 10.07 0.95
C THR A 53 -1.61 10.15 -0.46
N ARG A 54 -1.96 11.21 -1.18
CA ARG A 54 -1.39 11.47 -2.51
C ARG A 54 0.11 11.80 -2.40
N MET A 55 0.86 11.45 -3.44
CA MET A 55 2.32 11.63 -3.49
C MET A 55 2.73 13.09 -3.28
N ASN A 56 1.96 14.05 -3.79
CA ASN A 56 2.20 15.47 -3.60
C ASN A 56 2.19 15.88 -2.11
N HIS A 57 1.22 15.41 -1.33
CA HIS A 57 1.14 15.71 0.10
C HIS A 57 2.27 15.06 0.88
N GLN A 58 2.65 13.82 0.51
CA GLN A 58 3.80 13.14 1.10
C GLN A 58 5.11 13.91 0.82
N SER A 59 5.28 14.42 -0.39
CA SER A 59 6.44 15.25 -0.77
C SER A 59 6.48 16.57 0.00
N MET A 60 5.34 17.24 0.17
CA MET A 60 5.24 18.45 0.99
C MET A 60 5.65 18.18 2.45
N PHE A 61 5.13 17.09 3.02
CA PHE A 61 5.43 16.70 4.39
C PHE A 61 6.92 16.39 4.59
N LEU A 62 7.54 15.65 3.67
CA LEU A 62 8.99 15.42 3.69
C LEU A 62 9.79 16.71 3.51
N GLY A 63 9.30 17.66 2.71
CA GLY A 63 9.92 18.97 2.55
C GLY A 63 10.10 19.70 3.88
N VAL A 64 9.04 19.74 4.70
CA VAL A 64 9.08 20.38 6.03
C VAL A 64 9.93 19.58 7.00
N LEU A 65 9.75 18.25 7.07
CA LEU A 65 10.48 17.42 8.02
C LEU A 65 11.98 17.38 7.78
N ARG A 66 12.44 17.58 6.54
CA ARG A 66 13.86 17.64 6.21
C ARG A 66 14.58 18.83 6.86
N MET A 67 13.87 19.87 7.29
CA MET A 67 14.46 20.96 8.08
C MET A 67 15.02 20.45 9.42
N TYR A 68 14.37 19.44 10.01
CA TYR A 68 14.75 18.86 11.30
C TYR A 68 15.45 17.51 11.16
N HIS A 69 15.26 16.82 10.03
CA HIS A 69 15.87 15.54 9.71
C HIS A 69 16.47 15.55 8.30
N PRO A 70 17.67 16.15 8.11
CA PRO A 70 18.27 16.34 6.79
C PRO A 70 18.57 15.03 6.03
N THR A 71 18.73 13.93 6.76
CA THR A 71 18.97 12.58 6.23
C THR A 71 17.73 11.94 5.59
N LEU A 72 16.54 12.54 5.75
CA LEU A 72 15.34 12.06 5.07
C LEU A 72 15.41 12.33 3.56
N PRO A 73 14.97 11.38 2.73
CA PRO A 73 14.87 11.59 1.29
C PRO A 73 13.81 12.66 0.98
N ARG A 74 14.03 13.41 -0.10
CA ARG A 74 13.06 14.40 -0.61
C ARG A 74 11.83 13.74 -1.23
N ASP A 75 12.06 12.60 -1.88
CA ASP A 75 11.05 11.89 -2.64
C ASP A 75 10.41 10.77 -1.78
N PRO A 76 9.08 10.74 -1.63
CA PRO A 76 8.39 9.68 -0.89
C PRO A 76 8.59 8.29 -1.50
N GLY A 77 8.75 8.20 -2.83
CA GLY A 77 9.06 6.92 -3.49
C GLY A 77 10.39 6.34 -2.98
N THR A 78 11.38 7.21 -2.82
CA THR A 78 12.71 6.88 -2.28
C THR A 78 12.60 6.49 -0.79
N LEU A 79 11.79 7.19 -0.01
CA LEU A 79 11.48 6.82 1.39
C LEU A 79 10.89 5.40 1.50
N MET A 80 9.91 5.10 0.64
CA MET A 80 9.20 3.82 0.62
C MET A 80 9.94 2.70 -0.10
N ARG A 81 11.11 3.02 -0.69
CA ARG A 81 11.89 2.12 -1.56
C ARG A 81 11.04 1.52 -2.68
N THR A 82 10.19 2.35 -3.29
CA THR A 82 9.35 1.93 -4.41
C THR A 82 10.25 1.61 -5.61
N PRO A 83 10.17 0.39 -6.18
CA PRO A 83 10.91 0.06 -7.39
C PRO A 83 10.56 1.03 -8.52
N ARG A 84 11.58 1.57 -9.19
CA ARG A 84 11.40 2.47 -10.34
C ARG A 84 11.28 1.72 -11.66
N GLU A 85 11.80 0.50 -11.67
CA GLU A 85 11.78 -0.37 -12.82
C GLU A 85 10.94 -1.61 -12.51
N CYS A 86 10.12 -1.98 -13.49
CA CYS A 86 9.33 -3.19 -13.46
C CYS A 86 9.80 -4.06 -14.65
N PRO A 87 10.09 -5.36 -14.44
CA PRO A 87 10.36 -6.27 -15.54
C PRO A 87 9.18 -6.24 -16.51
N LYS A 88 9.44 -5.75 -17.72
CA LYS A 88 8.46 -5.62 -18.79
C LYS A 88 8.97 -6.34 -20.02
N ARG A 89 8.04 -6.98 -20.73
CA ARG A 89 8.29 -7.62 -22.02
C ARG A 89 7.76 -6.72 -23.12
N HIS A 90 8.57 -6.44 -24.13
CA HIS A 90 8.09 -5.77 -25.34
C HIS A 90 7.29 -6.76 -26.19
N ILE A 91 6.07 -6.38 -26.57
CA ILE A 91 5.16 -7.19 -27.39
C ILE A 91 4.58 -6.26 -28.45
N GLY A 92 5.02 -6.43 -29.72
CA GLY A 92 4.61 -5.55 -30.82
C GLY A 92 4.85 -4.07 -30.50
N PRO A 93 3.84 -3.19 -30.67
CA PRO A 93 3.98 -1.75 -30.41
C PRO A 93 3.97 -1.38 -28.91
N GLY A 94 3.74 -2.35 -28.02
CA GLY A 94 3.52 -2.10 -26.60
C GLY A 94 4.49 -2.79 -25.67
N SER A 95 4.26 -2.58 -24.37
CA SER A 95 4.98 -3.22 -23.26
C SER A 95 4.02 -3.91 -22.33
N HIS A 96 4.31 -5.16 -21.99
CA HIS A 96 3.52 -5.98 -21.09
C HIS A 96 4.27 -6.22 -19.78
N VAL A 97 3.58 -6.03 -18.66
CA VAL A 97 4.05 -6.38 -17.31
C VAL A 97 3.17 -7.51 -16.78
N HIS A 98 3.78 -8.63 -16.41
CA HIS A 98 3.08 -9.78 -15.84
C HIS A 98 3.22 -9.80 -14.31
N PHE A 99 2.10 -9.86 -13.60
CA PHE A 99 2.08 -9.94 -12.13
C PHE A 99 1.92 -11.37 -11.60
N GLY A 100 1.58 -12.32 -12.47
CA GLY A 100 1.41 -13.74 -12.12
C GLY A 100 -0.03 -14.07 -11.74
N LEU A 101 -0.72 -14.84 -12.59
CA LEU A 101 -2.03 -15.40 -12.24
C LEU A 101 -1.92 -16.34 -11.04
N GLU A 102 -0.98 -17.28 -11.08
CA GLU A 102 -0.72 -18.22 -9.99
C GLU A 102 -0.48 -17.50 -8.65
N LYS A 103 0.38 -16.48 -8.65
CA LYS A 103 0.66 -15.66 -7.47
C LYS A 103 -0.58 -14.94 -6.95
N ALA A 104 -1.47 -14.49 -7.84
CA ALA A 104 -2.73 -13.89 -7.44
C ALA A 104 -3.69 -14.95 -6.85
N LEU A 105 -3.81 -16.11 -7.49
CA LEU A 105 -4.63 -17.22 -7.01
C LEU A 105 -4.18 -17.73 -5.65
N LEU A 106 -2.88 -17.98 -5.45
CA LEU A 106 -2.34 -18.39 -4.15
C LEU A 106 -2.68 -17.39 -3.05
N ARG A 107 -2.61 -16.08 -3.33
CA ARG A 107 -3.00 -15.04 -2.36
C ARG A 107 -4.48 -15.08 -1.98
N HIS A 108 -5.35 -15.49 -2.89
CA HIS A 108 -6.79 -15.52 -2.67
C HIS A 108 -7.31 -16.89 -2.18
N LEU A 109 -6.65 -17.99 -2.53
CA LEU A 109 -7.06 -19.37 -2.24
C LEU A 109 -6.32 -19.98 -1.03
N SER A 110 -5.16 -19.44 -0.64
CA SER A 110 -4.37 -19.93 0.51
C SER A 110 -4.76 -19.44 1.94
N PRO A 111 -5.86 -18.70 2.22
CA PRO A 111 -6.25 -18.41 3.61
C PRO A 111 -6.51 -19.71 4.41
N PRO A 112 -6.17 -19.75 5.71
CA PRO A 112 -6.18 -20.97 6.54
C PRO A 112 -7.56 -21.63 6.73
N ASN A 113 -8.64 -20.95 6.33
CA ASN A 113 -10.01 -21.44 6.46
C ASN A 113 -10.60 -21.88 5.10
N THR A 114 -9.79 -21.94 4.06
CA THR A 114 -10.25 -22.31 2.73
C THR A 114 -10.10 -23.81 2.60
N THR A 115 -11.22 -24.52 2.56
CA THR A 115 -11.28 -25.95 2.19
C THR A 115 -10.43 -26.20 0.95
N HIS A 116 -9.77 -27.36 0.89
CA HIS A 116 -8.95 -27.78 -0.27
C HIS A 116 -9.71 -27.52 -1.58
N CYS A 117 -9.38 -26.41 -2.24
CA CYS A 117 -10.02 -25.98 -3.46
C CYS A 117 -9.34 -26.73 -4.61
N THR A 118 -10.00 -27.77 -5.11
CA THR A 118 -9.53 -28.55 -6.26
C THR A 118 -9.90 -27.90 -7.59
N VAL A 119 -10.98 -27.11 -7.61
CA VAL A 119 -11.49 -26.43 -8.81
C VAL A 119 -11.83 -24.98 -8.49
N ALA A 120 -11.30 -24.07 -9.31
CA ALA A 120 -11.62 -22.64 -9.26
C ALA A 120 -12.05 -22.15 -10.65
N HIS A 121 -13.15 -21.41 -10.72
CA HIS A 121 -13.56 -20.73 -11.95
C HIS A 121 -13.09 -19.28 -11.89
N ILE A 122 -12.41 -18.86 -12.95
CA ILE A 122 -11.81 -17.54 -13.06
C ILE A 122 -12.43 -16.83 -14.26
N GLN A 123 -12.90 -15.62 -14.02
CA GLN A 123 -13.31 -14.70 -15.06
C GLN A 123 -12.14 -13.76 -15.37
N LEU A 124 -11.76 -13.65 -16.64
CA LEU A 124 -10.75 -12.72 -17.12
C LEU A 124 -11.42 -11.58 -17.90
N SER A 125 -10.98 -10.35 -17.68
CA SER A 125 -11.40 -9.16 -18.43
C SER A 125 -10.18 -8.42 -18.96
N ILE A 126 -10.30 -7.87 -20.16
CA ILE A 126 -9.25 -7.07 -20.82
C ILE A 126 -9.91 -5.79 -21.31
N ASP A 127 -9.67 -4.70 -20.60
CA ASP A 127 -10.34 -3.43 -20.83
C ASP A 127 -9.34 -2.35 -21.19
N GLY A 128 -9.64 -1.48 -22.15
CA GLY A 128 -8.78 -0.37 -22.54
C GLY A 128 -9.12 0.91 -21.75
N VAL A 129 -8.13 1.48 -21.06
CA VAL A 129 -8.27 2.74 -20.30
C VAL A 129 -7.14 3.71 -20.66
N SER A 130 -7.47 4.98 -20.83
CA SER A 130 -6.44 6.02 -20.93
C SER A 130 -6.02 6.46 -19.53
N PRO A 131 -4.74 6.28 -19.13
CA PRO A 131 -4.28 6.70 -17.80
C PRO A 131 -4.21 8.22 -17.65
N PHE A 132 -4.13 8.96 -18.77
CA PHE A 132 -4.02 10.42 -18.77
C PHE A 132 -4.95 11.01 -19.82
N ASN A 133 -5.79 11.96 -19.40
CA ASN A 133 -6.81 12.57 -20.26
C ASN A 133 -6.27 13.18 -21.56
N ALA A 134 -5.00 13.62 -21.56
CA ALA A 134 -4.35 14.22 -22.73
C ALA A 134 -3.37 13.29 -23.47
N SER A 135 -3.16 12.04 -23.00
CA SER A 135 -2.25 11.10 -23.63
C SER A 135 -2.96 10.19 -24.60
N LYS A 136 -2.29 9.85 -25.72
CA LYS A 136 -2.70 8.79 -26.64
C LYS A 136 -2.39 7.39 -26.09
N THR A 137 -1.61 7.30 -25.01
CA THR A 137 -1.26 6.04 -24.36
C THR A 137 -2.50 5.33 -23.85
N GLN A 138 -2.61 4.04 -24.13
CA GLN A 138 -3.66 3.19 -23.61
C GLN A 138 -3.06 2.10 -22.73
N LEU A 139 -3.66 1.91 -21.56
CA LEU A 139 -3.44 0.76 -20.71
C LEU A 139 -4.55 -0.25 -20.93
N TRP A 140 -4.16 -1.51 -21.01
CA TRP A 140 -5.02 -2.67 -21.12
C TRP A 140 -4.74 -3.57 -19.93
N PRO A 141 -5.31 -3.27 -18.75
CA PRO A 141 -5.28 -4.17 -17.62
C PRO A 141 -5.91 -5.52 -17.97
N ILE A 142 -5.18 -6.58 -17.68
CA ILE A 142 -5.68 -7.96 -17.67
C ILE A 142 -6.11 -8.22 -16.24
N LEU A 143 -7.41 -8.18 -16.01
CA LEU A 143 -8.01 -8.38 -14.69
C LEU A 143 -8.50 -9.81 -14.58
N GLY A 144 -8.28 -10.41 -13.41
CA GLY A 144 -8.83 -11.71 -13.03
C GLY A 144 -9.77 -11.57 -11.86
N ARG A 145 -10.79 -12.43 -11.80
CA ARG A 145 -11.71 -12.54 -10.68
C ARG A 145 -12.05 -14.00 -10.47
N ILE A 146 -11.94 -14.49 -9.24
CA ILE A 146 -12.45 -15.82 -8.90
C ILE A 146 -13.96 -15.68 -8.73
N VAL A 147 -14.72 -16.52 -9.44
CA VAL A 147 -16.19 -16.55 -9.37
C VAL A 147 -16.72 -17.79 -8.65
N PHE A 148 -15.88 -18.83 -8.54
CA PHE A 148 -16.13 -20.06 -7.76
C PHE A 148 -14.79 -20.55 -7.19
N PRO A 149 -14.75 -21.07 -5.93
CA PRO A 149 -15.88 -21.34 -5.02
C PRO A 149 -16.42 -20.10 -4.28
N PHE A 150 -15.71 -18.98 -4.33
CA PHE A 150 -16.15 -17.71 -3.75
C PHE A 150 -15.85 -16.56 -4.70
N LYS A 151 -16.62 -15.48 -4.58
CA LYS A 151 -16.44 -14.28 -5.40
C LYS A 151 -15.40 -13.36 -4.78
N THR A 152 -14.31 -13.09 -5.49
CA THR A 152 -13.32 -12.08 -5.09
C THR A 152 -13.62 -10.72 -5.72
N TYR A 153 -12.94 -9.68 -5.23
CA TYR A 153 -12.76 -8.46 -6.02
C TYR A 153 -11.81 -8.74 -7.21
N PRO A 154 -11.91 -7.97 -8.31
CA PRO A 154 -10.96 -8.05 -9.41
C PRO A 154 -9.53 -7.81 -8.93
N PHE A 155 -8.58 -8.59 -9.44
CA PHE A 155 -7.14 -8.45 -9.21
C PHE A 155 -6.41 -8.33 -10.55
N ILE A 156 -5.23 -7.70 -10.53
CA ILE A 156 -4.42 -7.50 -11.73
C ILE A 156 -3.58 -8.76 -11.98
N VAL A 157 -3.72 -9.34 -13.18
CA VAL A 157 -2.88 -10.43 -13.69
C VAL A 157 -1.73 -9.88 -14.53
N GLY A 158 -2.02 -8.85 -15.33
CA GLY A 158 -1.07 -8.22 -16.22
C GLY A 158 -1.53 -6.82 -16.61
N ILE A 159 -0.61 -6.03 -17.14
CA ILE A 159 -0.92 -4.73 -17.75
C ILE A 159 -0.19 -4.67 -19.09
N TYR A 160 -0.93 -4.40 -20.15
CA TYR A 160 -0.35 -4.09 -21.46
C TYR A 160 -0.49 -2.61 -21.75
N CYS A 161 0.60 -1.95 -22.11
CA CYS A 161 0.65 -0.51 -22.36
C CYS A 161 1.04 -0.27 -23.82
N VAL A 162 0.27 0.54 -24.53
CA VAL A 162 0.54 0.90 -25.93
C VAL A 162 0.55 2.43 -26.04
N PRO A 163 1.51 3.03 -26.76
CA PRO A 163 1.59 4.48 -26.93
C PRO A 163 0.41 5.08 -27.73
N SER A 164 -0.28 4.27 -28.54
CA SER A 164 -1.47 4.65 -29.31
C SER A 164 -2.41 3.44 -29.49
N LYS A 165 -3.71 3.68 -29.68
CA LYS A 165 -4.67 2.60 -29.99
C LYS A 165 -4.16 1.81 -31.21
N PRO A 166 -4.08 0.46 -31.16
CA PRO A 166 -3.69 -0.30 -32.33
C PRO A 166 -4.65 0.04 -33.48
N CYS A 167 -4.10 0.38 -34.65
CA CYS A 167 -4.92 0.48 -35.86
C CYS A 167 -5.65 -0.85 -36.01
N ARG A 168 -6.96 -0.78 -36.32
CA ARG A 168 -7.73 -1.97 -36.68
C ARG A 168 -6.94 -2.74 -37.73
N VAL A 169 -6.69 -4.02 -37.48
CA VAL A 169 -6.21 -4.92 -38.53
C VAL A 169 -7.33 -4.93 -39.57
N ALA A 170 -7.05 -4.44 -40.77
CA ALA A 170 -7.96 -4.60 -41.88
C ALA A 170 -8.08 -6.10 -42.18
N GLU A 171 -9.32 -6.59 -42.28
CA GLU A 171 -9.64 -7.91 -42.85
C GLU A 171 -9.12 -8.02 -44.29
#